data_AF-S5XKZ9-F1
#
_entry.id   AF-S5XKZ9-F1
#
_cell.length_a   1.000
_cell.length_b   1.000
_cell.length_c   1.000
_cell.angle_alpha   90.00
_cell.angle_beta   90.00
_cell.angle_gamma   90.00
#
_symmetry.space_group_name_H-M   'P 1'
#
loop_
_entity.id
_entity.type
_entity.pdbx_description
1 polymer ?
#
loop_
_entity_poly.entity_id
_entity_poly.type
_entity_poly.pdbx_seq_one_letter_code
_entity_poly.pdbx_strand_id
1 'polypeptide(L)' 'MDQLIAEIEVYTAARGISPQNLLRKVINAPWGQWQKWKDGTSSPTMIIADKLRDFMVANPAVETPEDAT' A
#
# COMPACT_ATOMS: atom_id res chain seq x y z
N MET A 1 -7.69 -11.69 -0.72
CA MET A 1 -6.27 -11.32 -0.60
C MET A 1 -5.84 -10.53 -1.84
N ASP A 2 -6.11 -11.06 -3.02
CA ASP A 2 -5.78 -10.47 -4.33
C ASP A 2 -6.28 -9.04 -4.52
N GLN A 3 -7.50 -8.73 -4.06
CA GLN A 3 -8.04 -7.38 -4.19
C GLN A 3 -7.18 -6.33 -3.46
N LEU A 4 -6.79 -6.59 -2.22
CA LEU A 4 -5.95 -5.67 -1.45
C LEU A 4 -4.56 -5.52 -2.07
N ILE A 5 -3.99 -6.62 -2.57
CA ILE A 5 -2.70 -6.59 -3.27
C ILE A 5 -2.81 -5.69 -4.50
N ALA A 6 -3.85 -5.88 -5.33
CA ALA A 6 -4.08 -5.07 -6.53
C ALA A 6 -4.31 -3.58 -6.21
N GLU A 7 -5.11 -3.28 -5.17
CA GLU A 7 -5.34 -1.91 -4.69
C GLU A 7 -4.01 -1.22 -4.32
N ILE A 8 -3.16 -1.93 -3.56
CA ILE A 8 -1.84 -1.43 -3.15
C ILE A 8 -0.91 -1.26 -4.36
N GLU A 9 -0.88 -2.21 -5.29
CA GLU A 9 -0.04 -2.12 -6.50
C GLU A 9 -0.43 -0.91 -7.35
N VAL A 10 -1.73 -0.69 -7.59
CA VAL A 10 -2.22 0.48 -8.34
C VAL A 10 -1.86 1.78 -7.62
N TYR A 11 -2.13 1.86 -6.32
CA TYR A 11 -1.84 3.05 -5.51
C TYR A 11 -0.34 3.38 -5.49
N THR A 12 0.50 2.37 -5.27
CA THR A 12 1.94 2.56 -5.20
C THR A 12 2.57 2.83 -6.56
N ALA A 13 2.07 2.23 -7.63
CA ALA A 13 2.46 2.54 -9.00
C ALA A 13 2.15 4.01 -9.35
N ALA A 14 0.96 4.50 -9.00
CA ALA A 14 0.58 5.90 -9.24
C ALA A 14 1.46 6.90 -8.45
N ARG A 15 1.96 6.50 -7.27
CA ARG A 15 2.86 7.32 -6.45
C ARG A 15 4.36 7.11 -6.71
N GLY A 16 4.73 6.18 -7.58
CA GLY A 16 6.13 5.81 -7.81
C GLY A 16 6.86 5.24 -6.59
N ILE A 17 6.13 4.64 -5.63
CA ILE A 17 6.73 3.99 -4.46
C ILE A 17 6.60 2.47 -4.55
N SER A 18 7.36 1.73 -3.74
CA SER A 18 7.18 0.27 -3.64
C SER A 18 6.06 -0.08 -2.63
N PRO A 19 5.29 -1.16 -2.86
CA PRO A 19 4.36 -1.70 -1.87
C PRO A 19 5.01 -1.94 -0.52
N GLN A 20 6.24 -2.47 -0.49
CA GLN A 20 7.00 -2.69 0.73
C GLN A 20 7.25 -1.37 1.51
N ASN A 21 7.48 -0.25 0.82
CA ASN A 21 7.60 1.07 1.46
C ASN A 21 6.26 1.54 2.04
N LEU A 22 5.14 1.31 1.34
CA LEU A 22 3.81 1.62 1.87
C LEU A 22 3.54 0.80 3.15
N LEU A 23 3.78 -0.51 3.13
CA LEU A 23 3.62 -1.38 4.28
C LEU A 23 4.48 -0.91 5.48
N ARG A 24 5.74 -0.53 5.23
CA ARG A 24 6.60 0.04 6.29
C ARG A 24 6.05 1.35 6.84
N LYS A 25 5.54 2.22 5.97
CA LYS A 25 5.01 3.53 6.37
C LYS A 25 3.73 3.42 7.21
N VAL A 26 2.82 2.51 6.85
CA VAL A 26 1.49 2.42 7.46
C VAL A 26 1.46 1.49 8.67
N ILE A 27 2.13 0.33 8.60
CA ILE A 27 2.05 -0.71 9.63
C ILE A 27 3.41 -1.10 10.22
N ASN A 28 4.48 -0.37 9.88
CA ASN A 28 5.85 -0.70 10.27
C ASN A 28 6.23 -2.16 9.97
N ALA A 29 5.82 -2.64 8.79
CA ALA A 29 6.04 -4.03 8.39
C ALA A 29 7.54 -4.40 8.34
N PRO A 30 7.89 -5.66 8.67
CA PRO A 30 9.24 -6.15 8.47
C PRO A 30 9.59 -6.21 6.97
N TRP A 31 10.88 -6.18 6.67
CA TRP A 31 11.37 -6.37 5.29
C TRP A 31 10.94 -7.74 4.74
N GLY A 32 10.46 -7.75 3.49
CA GLY A 32 9.96 -8.96 2.83
C GLY A 32 8.52 -9.33 3.19
N GLN A 33 7.83 -8.55 4.04
CA GLN A 33 6.42 -8.80 4.36
C GLN A 33 5.51 -8.77 3.11
N TRP A 34 5.79 -7.86 2.17
CA TRP A 34 5.05 -7.79 0.90
C TRP A 34 5.22 -9.07 0.06
N GLN A 35 6.45 -9.58 -0.03
CA GLN A 35 6.72 -10.81 -0.77
C GLN A 35 5.99 -12.00 -0.13
N LYS A 36 5.97 -12.09 1.21
CA LYS A 36 5.21 -13.14 1.91
C LYS A 36 3.71 -13.08 1.65
N TRP A 37 3.15 -11.88 1.46
CA TRP A 37 1.75 -11.70 1.08
C TRP A 37 1.48 -12.16 -0.36
N LYS A 38 2.40 -11.87 -1.29
CA LYS A 38 2.34 -12.36 -2.67
C LYS A 38 2.50 -13.89 -2.77
N ASP A 39 3.40 -14.45 -1.98
CA ASP A 39 3.66 -15.90 -1.96
C ASP A 39 2.58 -16.68 -1.18
N GLY A 40 1.61 -16.00 -0.56
CA GLY A 40 0.57 -16.62 0.25
C GLY A 40 1.08 -17.24 1.57
N THR A 41 2.36 -17.03 1.92
CA THR A 41 2.98 -17.55 3.15
C THR A 41 2.60 -16.73 4.38
N SER A 42 2.05 -15.53 4.20
CA SER A 42 1.52 -14.69 5.26
C SER A 42 0.31 -13.91 4.75
N SER A 43 -0.65 -13.63 5.62
CA SER A 43 -1.84 -12.84 5.29
C SER A 43 -1.96 -11.62 6.21
N PRO A 44 -2.35 -10.44 5.68
CA PRO A 44 -2.74 -9.30 6.47
C PRO A 44 -3.99 -9.65 7.28
N THR A 45 -4.04 -9.14 8.50
CA THR A 45 -5.26 -9.16 9.28
C THR A 45 -6.25 -8.14 8.72
N MET A 46 -7.55 -8.32 9.00
CA MET A 46 -8.59 -7.36 8.60
C MET A 46 -8.27 -5.94 9.06
N ILE A 47 -7.72 -5.78 10.27
CA ILE A 47 -7.29 -4.50 10.84
C ILE A 47 -6.18 -3.84 10.00
N ILE A 48 -5.22 -4.63 9.50
CA ILE A 48 -4.13 -4.11 8.66
C ILE A 48 -4.66 -3.69 7.28
N ALA A 49 -5.55 -4.50 6.70
CA ALA A 49 -6.17 -4.19 5.41
C ALA A 49 -6.95 -2.87 5.49
N ASP A 50 -7.74 -2.70 6.56
CA ASP A 50 -8.53 -1.49 6.81
C ASP A 50 -7.64 -0.26 6.96
N LYS A 51 -6.60 -0.32 7.79
CA LYS A 51 -5.61 0.76 7.95
C LYS A 51 -4.93 1.16 6.63
N LEU A 52 -4.61 0.18 5.77
CA LEU A 52 -4.00 0.46 4.47
C LEU A 52 -5.00 1.20 3.57
N ARG A 53 -6.27 0.77 3.54
CA ARG A 53 -7.31 1.45 2.77
C ARG A 53 -7.57 2.85 3.28
N ASP A 54 -7.73 3.03 4.59
CA ASP A 54 -7.90 4.35 5.21
C ASP A 54 -6.74 5.28 4.86
N PHE A 55 -5.51 4.77 4.92
CA PHE A 55 -4.33 5.55 4.55
C PHE A 55 -4.34 5.95 3.06
N MET A 56 -4.68 5.02 2.16
CA MET A 56 -4.77 5.28 0.71
C MET A 56 -5.88 6.28 0.37
N VAL A 57 -7.02 6.21 1.06
CA VAL A 57 -8.13 7.16 0.93
C VAL A 57 -7.75 8.55 1.46
N ALA A 58 -7.07 8.61 2.61
CA ALA A 58 -6.61 9.87 3.20
C ALA A 58 -5.45 10.52 2.43
N ASN A 59 -4.72 9.75 1.62
CA ASN A 59 -3.56 10.21 0.86
C ASN A 59 -3.69 9.82 -0.62
N PRO A 60 -4.65 10.39 -1.37
CA PRO A 60 -4.89 9.99 -2.76
C PRO A 60 -3.60 10.06 -3.60
N ALA A 61 -3.46 9.14 -4.55
CA ALA A 61 -2.26 9.03 -5.38
C ALA A 61 -2.10 10.17 -6.41
N VAL A 62 -3.14 11.01 -6.56
CA VAL A 62 -3.13 12.20 -7.40
C VAL A 62 -2.84 13.40 -6.51
N GLU A 63 -1.58 13.78 -6.41
CA GLU A 63 -1.29 15.21 -6.29
C GLU A 63 -1.58 15.78 -7.68
N THR A 64 -2.69 16.50 -7.82
CA THR A 64 -2.90 17.30 -9.02
C THR A 64 -1.67 18.19 -9.20
N PRO A 65 -1.07 18.24 -10.40
CA PRO A 65 -0.03 19.22 -10.70
C PRO A 65 -0.69 20.59 -10.84
N GLU A 66 -1.10 21.20 -9.72
CA GLU A 66 -1.62 22.56 -9.67
C GLU A 66 -0.76 23.52 -8.85
N ASP A 67 0.33 23.05 -8.24
CA ASP A 67 1.27 23.88 -7.45
C ASP A 67 2.70 23.88 -8.03
N ALA A 68 2.80 23.98 -9.37
CA ALA A 68 4.06 24.27 -10.05
C ALA A 68 3.81 25.22 -11.24
N THR A 69 3.45 26.47 -10.96
CA THR A 69 3.55 27.59 -11.91
C THR A 69 3.81 28.89 -11.16
#